data_AF-A0A0Q5GXL8-F1
#
_entry.id   AF-A0A0Q5GXL8-F1
#
_cell.length_a   1.000
_cell.length_b   1.000
_cell.length_c   1.000
_cell.angle_alpha   90.00
_cell.angle_beta   90.00
_cell.angle_gamma   90.00
#
_symmetry.space_group_name_H-M   'P 1'
#
loop_
_entity.id
_entity.type
_entity.pdbx_description
1 polymer ?
#
loop_
_entity_poly.entity_id
_entity_poly.type
_entity_poly.pdbx_seq_one_letter_code
_entity_poly.pdbx_strand_id
1 'polypeptide(L)'
;MIPAIGSAMPRVDALRLDGLSPAGATGAAATQEAGQSFAAAMSEIAREATQSMKGAETVSIQGVNGKASTQAVVDAVMGAERTLQTAVALRDKVVSAYLELSRMSI
;
A
#
# COMPACT_ATOMS: atom_id res chain seq x y z
N MET A 1 5.97 8.00 69.82
CA MET A 1 5.50 9.37 69.52
C MET A 1 4.80 9.34 68.17
N ILE A 2 3.60 9.92 68.11
CA ILE A 2 2.57 9.81 67.07
C ILE A 2 2.94 10.67 65.83
N PRO A 3 2.80 10.20 64.58
CA PRO A 3 2.85 11.08 63.42
C PRO A 3 1.51 11.82 63.26
N ALA A 4 1.58 13.13 63.08
CA ALA A 4 0.44 13.99 62.82
C ALA A 4 -0.16 13.69 61.44
N ILE A 5 -1.46 13.39 61.44
CA ILE A 5 -2.30 13.27 60.27
C ILE A 5 -2.55 14.70 59.75
N GLY A 6 -1.82 15.10 58.72
CA GLY A 6 -2.01 16.35 57.98
C GLY A 6 -2.64 16.08 56.62
N SER A 7 -3.92 15.72 56.62
CA SER A 7 -4.77 15.66 55.43
C SER A 7 -5.14 17.06 54.96
N ALA A 8 -4.64 17.47 53.79
CA ALA A 8 -5.24 18.58 53.02
C ALA A 8 -4.86 18.51 51.52
N MET A 9 -5.78 17.93 50.74
CA MET A 9 -6.14 18.27 49.35
C MET A 9 -5.14 17.98 48.21
N PRO A 10 -5.50 17.11 47.24
CA PRO A 10 -4.95 17.20 45.90
C PRO A 10 -5.50 18.47 45.24
N ARG A 11 -4.62 19.35 44.75
CA ARG A 11 -5.04 20.41 43.84
C ARG A 11 -5.55 19.74 42.57
N VAL A 12 -6.85 19.79 42.37
CA VAL A 12 -7.48 19.51 41.08
C VAL A 12 -7.06 20.66 40.17
N ASP A 13 -5.96 20.44 39.45
CA ASP A 13 -5.54 21.30 38.34
C ASP A 13 -6.54 21.08 37.20
N ALA A 14 -7.68 21.77 37.33
CA ALA A 14 -8.70 21.87 36.31
C ALA A 14 -8.13 22.66 35.12
N LEU A 15 -8.42 22.14 33.92
CA LEU A 15 -8.16 22.74 32.62
C LEU A 15 -6.70 22.78 32.15
N ARG A 16 -6.14 21.59 31.89
CA ARG A 16 -5.31 21.47 30.68
C ARG A 16 -6.20 21.61 29.45
N LEU A 17 -6.25 22.84 28.92
CA LEU A 17 -6.65 23.15 27.55
C LEU A 17 -5.58 22.66 26.55
N ASP A 18 -5.21 21.37 26.62
CA ASP A 18 -4.33 20.73 25.62
C ASP A 18 -5.14 20.22 24.41
N GLY A 19 -6.37 20.71 24.27
CA GLY A 19 -7.36 20.31 23.26
C GLY A 19 -7.29 21.08 21.94
N LEU A 20 -6.22 21.82 21.66
CA LEU A 20 -5.93 22.34 20.31
C LEU A 20 -4.55 21.87 19.84
N SER A 21 -4.33 20.55 19.90
CA SER A 21 -3.42 19.94 18.95
C SER A 21 -4.01 20.12 17.55
N PRO A 22 -3.25 20.57 16.54
CA PRO A 22 -3.76 20.71 15.19
C PRO A 22 -4.07 19.32 14.65
N ALA A 23 -5.32 18.88 14.79
CA ALA A 23 -5.84 17.62 14.26
C ALA A 23 -5.72 17.52 12.73
N GLY A 24 -5.31 18.59 12.04
CA GLY A 24 -4.94 18.58 10.62
C GLY A 24 -3.51 18.14 10.32
N ALA A 25 -2.57 18.23 11.26
CA ALA A 25 -1.15 17.91 11.01
C ALA A 25 -0.85 16.40 11.15
N THR A 26 -1.53 15.70 12.07
CA THR A 26 -1.40 14.24 12.22
C THR A 26 -2.13 13.47 11.13
N GLY A 27 -3.25 13.98 10.61
CA GLY A 27 -3.97 13.40 9.48
C GLY A 27 -3.19 13.51 8.16
N ALA A 28 -2.54 14.65 7.91
CA ALA A 28 -1.71 14.84 6.72
C ALA A 28 -0.47 13.94 6.73
N ALA A 29 0.22 13.80 7.87
CA ALA A 29 1.36 12.91 8.01
C ALA A 29 0.99 11.43 7.83
N ALA A 30 -0.12 10.98 8.44
CA ALA A 30 -0.62 9.61 8.26
C ALA A 30 -1.07 9.32 6.82
N THR A 31 -1.66 10.31 6.14
CA THR A 31 -2.04 10.20 4.71
C THR A 31 -0.80 10.12 3.81
N GLN A 32 0.26 10.86 4.15
CA GLN A 32 1.51 10.86 3.39
C GLN A 32 2.30 9.56 3.58
N GLU A 33 2.28 8.97 4.77
CA GLU A 33 2.85 7.64 5.05
C GLU A 33 2.07 6.53 4.33
N ALA A 34 0.73 6.61 4.35
CA ALA A 34 -0.13 5.71 3.59
C ALA A 34 0.12 5.83 2.07
N GLY A 35 0.26 7.05 1.54
CA GLY A 35 0.59 7.29 0.12
C GLY A 35 1.94 6.70 -0.29
N GLN A 36 2.96 6.77 0.57
CA GLN A 36 4.26 6.13 0.34
C GLN A 36 4.15 4.61 0.34
N SER A 37 3.39 4.04 1.29
CA SER A 37 3.17 2.59 1.35
C SER A 37 2.41 2.06 0.12
N PHE A 38 1.43 2.82 -0.37
CA PHE A 38 0.68 2.52 -1.57
C PHE A 38 1.57 2.59 -2.83
N ALA A 39 2.40 3.62 -2.96
CA ALA A 39 3.35 3.74 -4.06
C ALA A 39 4.36 2.58 -4.08
N ALA A 40 4.84 2.15 -2.89
CA ALA A 40 5.70 0.99 -2.76
C ALA A 40 4.99 -0.31 -3.19
N ALA A 41 3.75 -0.53 -2.73
CA ALA A 41 2.95 -1.68 -3.13
C ALA A 41 2.69 -1.71 -4.64
N MET A 42 2.41 -0.55 -5.26
CA MET A 42 2.20 -0.45 -6.70
C MET A 42 3.49 -0.75 -7.48
N SER A 43 4.63 -0.26 -7.00
CA SER A 43 5.92 -0.56 -7.60
C SER A 43 6.23 -2.05 -7.55
N GLU A 44 5.85 -2.73 -6.47
CA GLU A 44 6.04 -4.18 -6.34
C GLU A 44 5.14 -4.95 -7.31
N ILE A 45 3.86 -4.58 -7.42
CA ILE A 45 2.93 -5.19 -8.38
C ILE A 45 3.43 -5.02 -9.82
N ALA A 46 3.94 -3.83 -10.17
CA ALA A 46 4.52 -3.59 -11.50
C ALA A 46 5.77 -4.45 -11.76
N ARG A 47 6.62 -4.63 -10.74
CA ARG A 47 7.78 -5.53 -10.81
C ARG A 47 7.37 -6.98 -10.97
N GLU A 48 6.40 -7.43 -10.20
CA GLU A 48 5.88 -8.80 -10.25
C GLU A 48 5.24 -9.11 -11.60
N ALA A 49 4.45 -8.19 -12.16
CA ALA A 49 3.91 -8.34 -13.51
C ALA A 49 5.02 -8.48 -14.56
N THR A 50 6.03 -7.60 -14.50
CA THR A 50 7.17 -7.66 -15.42
C THR A 50 7.96 -8.96 -15.27
N GLN A 51 8.19 -9.40 -14.03
CA GLN A 51 8.92 -10.62 -13.73
C GLN A 51 8.16 -11.85 -14.21
N SER A 52 6.83 -11.88 -14.01
CA SER A 52 5.97 -12.96 -14.48
C SER A 52 5.98 -13.06 -16.01
N MET A 53 5.91 -11.92 -16.72
CA MET A 53 6.01 -11.90 -18.17
C MET A 53 7.37 -12.42 -18.67
N LYS A 54 8.48 -11.96 -18.07
CA LYS A 54 9.83 -12.46 -18.39
C LYS A 54 9.99 -13.95 -18.12
N GLY A 55 9.38 -14.44 -17.04
CA GLY A 55 9.34 -15.86 -16.70
C GLY A 55 8.64 -16.67 -17.79
N ALA A 56 7.45 -16.23 -18.22
CA ALA A 56 6.70 -16.86 -19.30
C ALA A 56 7.46 -16.85 -20.64
N GLU A 57 8.14 -15.75 -20.97
CA GLU A 57 8.98 -15.66 -22.16
C GLU A 57 10.15 -16.64 -22.10
N THR A 58 10.82 -16.75 -20.95
CA THR A 58 11.92 -17.70 -20.74
C THR A 58 11.45 -19.15 -20.93
N VAL A 59 10.32 -19.52 -20.34
CA VAL A 59 9.75 -20.87 -20.50
C VAL A 59 9.32 -21.11 -21.95
N SER A 60 8.75 -20.10 -22.62
CA SER A 60 8.37 -20.17 -24.03
C SER A 60 9.57 -20.43 -24.93
N ILE A 61 10.69 -19.72 -24.71
CA ILE A 61 11.95 -19.95 -25.43
C ILE A 61 12.46 -21.37 -25.17
N GLN A 62 12.37 -21.86 -23.93
CA GLN A 62 12.75 -23.24 -23.62
C GLN A 62 11.84 -24.24 -24.34
N GLY A 63 10.54 -23.95 -24.48
CA GLY A 63 9.60 -24.76 -25.24
C GLY A 63 9.98 -24.89 -26.71
N VAL A 64 10.31 -23.78 -27.37
CA VAL A 64 10.77 -23.77 -28.78
C VAL A 64 12.09 -24.56 -28.95
N ASN A 65 12.96 -24.51 -27.94
CA ASN A 65 14.21 -25.27 -27.92
C ASN A 65 14.04 -26.75 -27.50
N GLY A 66 12.80 -27.22 -27.26
CA GLY A 66 12.52 -28.59 -26.82
C GLY A 66 12.93 -28.90 -25.36
N LYS A 67 13.24 -27.88 -24.57
CA LYS A 67 13.68 -27.98 -23.17
C LYS A 67 12.53 -27.85 -22.16
N ALA A 68 11.36 -27.39 -22.59
CA ALA A 68 10.14 -27.34 -21.79
C ALA A 68 8.97 -27.94 -22.58
N SER A 69 8.01 -28.55 -21.88
CA SER A 69 6.81 -29.12 -22.52
C SER A 69 5.87 -28.00 -22.98
N THR A 70 5.06 -28.27 -24.00
CA THR A 70 4.00 -27.35 -24.45
C THR A 70 3.04 -26.99 -23.33
N GLN A 71 2.73 -27.93 -22.44
CA GLN A 71 1.91 -27.68 -21.25
C GLN A 71 2.59 -26.68 -20.31
N ALA A 72 3.89 -26.83 -20.01
CA ALA A 72 4.61 -25.91 -19.14
C ALA A 72 4.67 -24.49 -19.72
N VAL A 73 4.79 -24.37 -21.05
CA VAL A 73 4.71 -23.06 -21.74
C VAL A 73 3.34 -22.43 -21.55
N VAL A 74 2.27 -23.18 -21.79
CA VAL A 74 0.90 -22.66 -21.63
C VAL A 74 0.64 -22.27 -20.18
N ASP A 75 1.05 -23.07 -19.21
CA ASP A 75 0.89 -22.77 -17.78
C ASP A 75 1.62 -21.48 -17.40
N ALA A 76 2.86 -21.31 -17.87
CA ALA A 76 3.64 -20.10 -17.60
C ALA A 76 3.01 -18.85 -18.24
N VAL A 77 2.53 -18.95 -19.49
CA VAL A 77 1.86 -17.86 -20.20
C VAL A 77 0.54 -17.49 -19.52
N MET A 78 -0.28 -18.48 -19.18
CA MET A 78 -1.56 -18.26 -18.48
C MET A 78 -1.35 -17.68 -17.07
N GLY A 79 -0.29 -18.10 -16.39
CA GLY A 79 0.12 -17.50 -15.12
C GLY A 79 0.48 -16.02 -15.28
N ALA A 80 1.30 -15.68 -16.27
CA ALA A 80 1.66 -14.30 -16.56
C ALA A 80 0.47 -13.43 -16.99
N GLU A 81 -0.47 -13.99 -17.76
CA GLU A 81 -1.67 -13.27 -18.18
C GLU A 81 -2.55 -12.87 -16.99
N ARG A 82 -2.75 -13.76 -16.01
CA ARG A 82 -3.53 -13.44 -14.81
C ARG A 82 -2.88 -12.32 -13.98
N THR A 83 -1.56 -12.38 -13.81
CA THR A 83 -0.81 -11.33 -13.11
C THR A 83 -0.93 -9.99 -13.85
N LEU A 84 -0.79 -10.01 -15.18
CA LEU A 84 -0.94 -8.83 -16.02
C LEU A 84 -2.36 -8.24 -15.94
N GLN A 85 -3.40 -9.07 -16.02
CA GLN A 85 -4.80 -8.63 -15.90
C GLN A 85 -5.05 -7.94 -14.55
N THR A 86 -4.48 -8.47 -13.47
CA THR A 86 -4.57 -7.87 -12.13
C THR A 86 -3.86 -6.51 -12.09
N ALA A 87 -2.65 -6.43 -12.62
CA ALA A 87 -1.89 -5.18 -12.69
C ALA A 87 -2.60 -4.11 -13.53
N VAL A 88 -3.21 -4.49 -14.66
CA VAL A 88 -3.99 -3.59 -15.51
C VAL A 88 -5.26 -3.11 -14.81
N ALA A 89 -6.01 -4.00 -14.17
CA ALA A 89 -7.20 -3.62 -13.41
C ALA A 89 -6.86 -2.60 -12.31
N LEU A 90 -5.73 -2.79 -11.63
CA LEU A 90 -5.26 -1.87 -10.60
C LEU A 90 -4.81 -0.53 -11.19
N ARG A 91 -4.07 -0.54 -12.30
CA ARG A 91 -3.71 0.67 -13.06
C ARG A 91 -4.96 1.48 -13.40
N ASP A 92 -5.98 0.84 -13.93
CA ASP A 92 -7.19 1.52 -14.36
C ASP A 92 -7.94 2.14 -13.17
N LYS A 93 -7.94 1.48 -12.00
CA LYS A 93 -8.50 2.05 -10.77
C LYS A 93 -7.71 3.25 -10.25
N VAL A 94 -6.39 3.20 -10.29
CA VAL A 94 -5.54 4.33 -9.89
C VAL A 94 -5.72 5.52 -10.82
N VAL A 95 -5.79 5.28 -12.12
CA VAL A 95 -6.07 6.33 -13.11
C VAL A 95 -7.44 6.93 -12.87
N SER A 96 -8.46 6.12 -12.62
CA SER A 96 -9.81 6.60 -12.30
C SER A 96 -9.82 7.48 -11.04
N ALA A 97 -9.17 7.04 -9.96
CA ALA A 97 -9.08 7.81 -8.71
C ALA A 97 -8.33 9.14 -8.91
N TYR A 98 -7.27 9.16 -9.72
CA TYR A 98 -6.56 10.38 -10.09
C TYR A 98 -7.45 11.36 -10.86
N LEU A 99 -8.20 10.87 -11.86
CA LEU A 99 -9.11 11.71 -12.64
C LEU A 99 -10.31 12.20 -11.83
N GLU A 100 -10.77 11.44 -10.84
CA GLU A 100 -11.83 11.85 -9.91
C GLU A 100 -11.35 12.96 -8.98
N LEU A 101 -10.16 12.81 -8.36
CA LEU A 101 -9.53 13.84 -7.54
C LEU A 101 -9.22 15.11 -8.35
N SER A 102 -8.78 14.95 -9.59
CA SER A 102 -8.52 16.08 -10.50
C SER A 102 -9.80 16.85 -10.84
N ARG A 103 -10.94 16.16 -10.91
CA ARG A 103 -12.26 16.78 -11.12
C ARG A 103 -12.86 17.41 -9.87
N MET A 104 -12.39 17.02 -8.69
CA MET A 104 -12.81 17.59 -7.40
C MET A 104 -11.90 18.76 -6.95
N SER A 105 -10.73 18.93 -7.57
CA SER A 105 -9.85 20.07 -7.33
C SER A 105 -10.47 21.34 -7.91
N ILE A 106 -10.82 22.24 -6.99
CA ILE A 106 -11.19 23.67 -7.08
C ILE A 106 -11.48 24.26 -8.48
#